data_AF-A0A8S3IJV6-F1
#
_entry.id   AF-A0A8S3IJV6-F1
#
_cell.length_a   1.000
_cell.length_b   1.000
_cell.length_c   1.000
_cell.angle_alpha   90.00
_cell.angle_beta   90.00
_cell.angle_gamma   90.00
#
_symmetry.space_group_name_H-M   'P 1'
#
loop_
_entity.id
_entity.type
_entity.pdbx_description
1 polymer ?
#
loop_
_entity_poly.entity_id
_entity_poly.type
_entity_poly.pdbx_seq_one_letter_code
_entity_poly.pdbx_strand_id
1 'polypeptide(L)'
;ENIQTGNPQWNSIRIPSIHLYPQYPWAEYSTYIKRPPFFDTIAKHNPLSKTICIDNARVLLYLGDDVSTDHISPAGSISRTCPAAKYLSQKG
;
A
#
# COMPACT_ATOMS: atom_id res chain seq x y z
N GLU A 1 -30.42 -8.75 12.74
CA GLU A 1 -30.23 -7.59 13.63
C GLU A 1 -28.97 -7.82 14.46
N ASN A 2 -28.15 -6.81 14.77
CA ASN A 2 -26.81 -6.88 15.43
C ASN A 2 -25.54 -6.93 14.54
N ILE A 3 -25.60 -6.48 13.28
CA ILE A 3 -24.40 -6.38 12.41
C ILE A 3 -23.30 -5.48 13.03
N GLN A 4 -23.69 -4.42 13.75
CA GLN A 4 -22.74 -3.44 14.30
C GLN A 4 -22.15 -3.83 15.67
N THR A 5 -22.89 -4.58 16.48
CA THR A 5 -22.54 -4.83 17.90
C THR A 5 -22.37 -6.32 18.23
N GLY A 6 -22.68 -7.21 17.29
CA GLY A 6 -22.75 -8.65 17.56
C GLY A 6 -21.41 -9.36 17.76
N ASN A 7 -20.27 -8.73 17.47
CA ASN A 7 -18.94 -9.33 17.63
C ASN A 7 -18.17 -8.68 18.78
N PRO A 8 -18.04 -9.36 19.94
CA PRO A 8 -17.31 -8.83 21.09
C PRO A 8 -15.82 -8.56 20.81
N GLN A 9 -15.18 -9.36 19.96
CA GLN A 9 -13.77 -9.14 19.60
C GLN A 9 -13.62 -7.83 18.81
N TRP A 10 -14.48 -7.61 17.82
CA TRP A 10 -14.53 -6.35 17.06
C TRP A 10 -14.74 -5.14 17.97
N ASN A 11 -15.71 -5.23 18.89
CA ASN A 11 -16.02 -4.15 19.83
C ASN A 11 -14.88 -3.87 20.83
N SER A 12 -14.01 -4.84 21.07
CA SER A 12 -12.88 -4.73 22.02
C SER A 12 -11.61 -4.10 21.43
N ILE A 13 -11.57 -3.86 20.11
CA ILE A 13 -10.40 -3.27 19.44
C ILE A 13 -10.14 -1.88 20.01
N ARG A 14 -8.96 -1.68 20.59
CA ARG A 14 -8.55 -0.37 21.12
C ARG A 14 -8.20 0.56 19.97
N ILE A 15 -8.87 1.70 19.92
CA ILE A 15 -8.62 2.75 18.94
C ILE A 15 -7.87 3.88 19.66
N PRO A 16 -6.75 4.38 19.12
CA PRO A 16 -6.09 5.56 19.67
C PRO A 16 -7.08 6.73 19.74
N SER A 17 -7.04 7.50 20.84
CA SER A 17 -7.85 8.72 20.98
C SER A 17 -7.35 9.81 20.01
N ILE A 18 -7.75 9.70 18.75
CA ILE A 18 -7.44 10.64 17.65
C ILE A 18 -8.07 12.03 17.83
N HIS A 19 -8.80 12.26 18.92
CA HIS A 19 -9.41 13.56 19.23
C HIS A 19 -8.40 14.70 19.42
N LEU A 20 -7.13 14.40 19.74
CA LEU A 20 -6.09 15.42 19.93
C LEU A 20 -5.24 15.67 18.68
N TYR A 21 -5.21 14.75 17.71
CA TYR A 21 -4.46 14.91 16.46
C TYR A 21 -5.22 14.26 15.30
N PRO A 22 -5.58 15.02 14.24
CA PRO A 22 -6.36 14.51 13.11
C PRO A 22 -5.56 13.56 12.18
N GLN A 23 -4.30 13.26 12.51
CA GLN A 23 -3.40 12.47 11.67
C GLN A 23 -3.25 11.05 12.22
N TYR A 24 -3.23 10.07 11.32
CA TYR A 24 -2.96 8.68 11.68
C TYR A 24 -1.53 8.54 12.23
N PRO A 25 -1.33 7.87 13.39
CA PRO A 25 0.00 7.68 13.98
C PRO A 25 0.77 6.57 13.24
N TRP A 26 1.41 6.93 12.13
CA TRP A 26 2.21 6.00 11.32
C TRP A 26 3.33 5.36 12.16
N ALA A 27 3.41 4.03 12.14
CA ALA A 27 4.46 3.27 12.81
C ALA A 27 5.49 2.76 11.80
N GLU A 28 6.73 3.22 11.89
CA GLU A 28 7.82 2.86 10.96
C GLU A 28 8.14 1.35 10.91
N TYR A 29 7.89 0.63 12.01
CA TYR A 29 8.10 -0.81 12.10
C TYR A 29 6.92 -1.63 11.53
N SER A 30 5.78 -1.01 11.26
CA SER A 30 4.58 -1.70 10.80
C SER A 30 4.79 -2.28 9.39
N THR A 31 4.49 -3.57 9.24
CA THR A 31 4.47 -4.26 7.93
C THR A 31 3.08 -4.31 7.30
N TYR A 32 2.04 -3.93 8.03
CA TYR A 32 0.64 -3.93 7.56
C TYR A 32 0.15 -2.56 7.10
N ILE A 33 0.47 -1.51 7.87
CA ILE A 33 -0.01 -0.14 7.59
C ILE A 33 1.20 0.77 7.48
N LYS A 34 1.44 1.28 6.27
CA LYS A 34 2.57 2.15 5.96
C LYS A 34 2.09 3.38 5.19
N ARG A 35 2.68 4.54 5.46
CA ARG A 35 2.37 5.77 4.73
C ARG A 35 2.84 5.62 3.27
N PRO A 36 1.95 5.68 2.27
CA PRO A 36 2.37 5.57 0.89
C PRO A 36 3.08 6.85 0.43
N PRO A 37 4.08 6.75 -0.46
CA PRO A 37 4.91 7.90 -0.86
C PRO A 37 4.25 8.80 -1.92
N PHE A 38 2.97 8.56 -2.27
CA PHE A 38 2.29 9.23 -3.40
C PHE A 38 2.32 10.77 -3.31
N PHE A 39 2.29 11.32 -2.09
CA PHE A 39 2.23 12.76 -1.85
C PHE A 39 3.58 13.40 -1.54
N ASP A 40 4.67 12.60 -1.42
CA ASP A 40 6.00 13.13 -1.09
C ASP A 40 6.57 14.01 -2.21
N THR A 41 6.13 13.76 -3.45
CA THR A 41 6.57 14.47 -4.66
C THR A 41 5.60 15.56 -5.10
N ILE A 42 4.34 15.52 -4.67
CA ILE A 42 3.30 16.50 -5.04
C ILE A 42 3.60 17.88 -4.47
N ALA A 43 4.23 17.99 -3.30
CA ALA A 43 4.62 19.28 -2.75
C ALA A 43 5.75 19.98 -3.53
N LYS A 44 6.53 19.23 -4.34
CA LYS A 44 7.67 19.75 -5.11
C LYS A 44 7.32 20.13 -6.55
N HIS A 45 6.21 19.62 -7.07
CA HIS A 45 5.76 19.87 -8.44
C HIS A 45 4.39 20.53 -8.41
N ASN A 46 4.26 21.69 -9.04
CA ASN A 46 2.98 22.35 -9.26
C ASN A 46 1.96 21.30 -9.79
N PRO A 47 0.75 21.15 -9.22
CA PRO A 47 -0.24 20.19 -9.70
C PRO A 47 -0.69 20.44 -11.15
N LEU A 48 -0.34 21.59 -11.73
CA LEU A 48 -0.48 21.93 -13.15
C LEU A 48 0.82 21.72 -13.95
N SER A 49 1.80 21.02 -13.38
CA SER A 49 3.10 20.80 -14.02
C SER A 49 2.91 20.02 -15.30
N LYS A 50 3.34 20.67 -16.39
CA LYS A 50 3.32 20.21 -17.77
C LYS A 50 3.55 18.70 -17.88
N THR A 51 2.80 18.06 -18.77
CA THR A 51 3.14 16.73 -19.30
C THR A 51 4.64 16.70 -19.60
N ILE A 52 5.34 15.77 -18.94
CA ILE A 52 6.77 15.56 -19.14
C ILE A 52 6.96 14.60 -20.32
N CYS A 53 7.94 14.91 -21.18
CA CYS A 53 8.39 13.95 -22.19
C CYS A 53 9.14 12.80 -21.50
N ILE A 54 8.81 11.58 -21.88
CA ILE A 54 9.52 10.37 -21.45
C ILE A 54 10.47 9.97 -22.59
N ASP A 55 11.71 10.41 -22.50
CA ASP A 55 12.74 10.13 -23.49
C ASP A 55 13.63 8.95 -23.03
N ASN A 56 14.05 8.09 -23.96
CA ASN A 56 14.96 6.95 -23.71
C ASN A 56 14.46 5.90 -22.68
N ALA A 57 13.16 5.78 -22.46
CA ALA A 57 12.60 4.72 -21.63
C ALA A 57 12.91 3.32 -22.20
N ARG A 58 13.01 2.34 -21.31
CA ARG A 58 13.19 0.92 -21.66
C ARG A 58 11.91 0.15 -21.35
N VAL A 59 11.63 -0.85 -22.18
CA VAL A 59 10.53 -1.79 -21.93
C VAL A 59 10.87 -2.60 -20.68
N LEU A 60 10.03 -2.48 -19.64
CA LEU A 60 10.17 -3.27 -18.41
C LEU A 60 9.62 -4.69 -18.59
N LEU A 61 8.49 -4.81 -19.30
CA LEU A 61 7.79 -6.07 -19.58
C LEU A 61 7.25 -6.04 -21.02
N TYR A 62 7.44 -7.14 -21.75
CA TYR A 62 6.79 -7.38 -23.05
C TYR A 62 5.84 -8.57 -22.87
N LEU A 63 4.54 -8.29 -22.91
CA LEU A 63 3.49 -9.26 -22.56
C LEU A 63 2.63 -9.59 -23.79
N GLY A 64 2.02 -10.77 -23.78
CA GLY A 64 1.04 -11.19 -24.79
C GLY A 64 -0.39 -10.84 -24.38
N ASP A 65 -1.35 -11.62 -24.89
CA ASP A 65 -2.76 -11.45 -24.60
C ASP A 65 -3.16 -12.05 -23.23
N ASP A 66 -4.38 -11.74 -22.77
CA ASP A 66 -5.00 -12.28 -21.54
C ASP A 66 -4.26 -12.00 -20.21
N VAL A 67 -3.56 -10.87 -20.14
CA VAL A 67 -2.98 -10.37 -18.89
C VAL A 67 -4.08 -9.83 -17.97
N SER A 68 -4.59 -10.68 -17.08
CA SER A 68 -5.51 -10.29 -16.01
C SER A 68 -4.86 -9.42 -14.91
N THR A 69 -5.69 -8.82 -14.07
CA THR A 69 -5.25 -8.06 -12.88
C THR A 69 -4.55 -8.93 -11.85
N ASP A 70 -4.83 -10.23 -11.79
CA ASP A 70 -4.13 -11.15 -10.89
C ASP A 70 -2.68 -11.40 -11.32
N HIS A 71 -2.36 -11.28 -12.61
CA HIS A 71 -0.98 -11.29 -13.07
C HIS A 71 -0.24 -10.00 -12.68
N ILE A 72 -0.94 -8.86 -12.72
CA ILE A 72 -0.38 -7.54 -12.40
C ILE A 72 -0.23 -7.34 -10.88
N SER A 73 -1.21 -7.83 -10.12
CA SER A 73 -1.36 -7.64 -8.68
C SER A 73 -1.93 -8.92 -8.04
N PRO A 74 -1.09 -9.93 -7.76
CA PRO A 74 -1.54 -11.21 -7.26
C PRO A 74 -2.17 -11.09 -5.87
N ALA A 75 -3.29 -11.78 -5.67
CA ALA A 75 -3.90 -12.00 -4.36
C ALA A 75 -3.63 -13.44 -3.88
N GLY A 76 -3.49 -13.62 -2.57
CA GLY A 76 -3.26 -14.93 -1.94
C GLY A 76 -1.90 -15.04 -1.26
N SER A 77 -1.35 -16.26 -1.24
CA SER A 77 -0.11 -16.55 -0.50
C SER A 77 1.12 -15.91 -1.14
N ILE A 78 2.00 -15.37 -0.30
CA ILE A 78 3.28 -14.79 -0.73
C ILE A 78 4.27 -15.93 -0.98
N SER A 79 4.72 -16.10 -2.23
CA SER A 79 5.73 -17.10 -2.59
C SER A 79 7.06 -16.84 -1.86
N ARG A 80 7.70 -17.89 -1.33
CA ARG A 80 8.96 -17.80 -0.56
C ARG A 80 10.12 -17.21 -1.36
N THR A 81 10.08 -17.29 -2.68
CA THR A 81 11.15 -16.84 -3.57
C THR A 81 10.96 -15.41 -4.08
N CYS A 82 9.85 -14.74 -3.75
CA CYS A 82 9.55 -13.42 -4.30
C CYS A 82 10.21 -12.28 -3.48
N PRO A 83 10.35 -11.08 -4.07
CA PRO A 83 10.89 -9.92 -3.36
C PRO A 83 10.13 -9.55 -2.08
N ALA A 84 8.80 -9.73 -2.04
CA ALA A 84 7.99 -9.45 -0.86
C ALA A 84 8.32 -10.39 0.31
N ALA A 85 8.55 -11.68 0.05
CA ALA A 85 9.00 -12.62 1.09
C ALA A 85 10.36 -12.21 1.67
N LYS A 86 11.32 -11.85 0.79
CA LYS A 86 12.63 -11.35 1.23
C LYS A 86 12.50 -10.09 2.09
N TYR A 87 11.64 -9.15 1.71
CA TYR A 87 11.38 -7.94 2.50
C TYR A 87 10.81 -8.27 3.88
N LEU A 88 9.81 -9.16 3.95
CA LEU A 88 9.18 -9.54 5.22
C LEU A 88 10.16 -10.29 6.13
N SER A 89 10.94 -11.24 5.61
CA SER A 89 11.96 -11.96 6.39
C SER A 89 13.08 -11.07 6.94
N GLN A 90 13.37 -9.94 6.29
CA GLN A 90 14.31 -8.94 6.83
C GLN A 90 13.72 -8.12 7.99
N LYS A 91 12.39 -8.18 8.19
CA LYS A 91 11.66 -7.44 9.23
C LYS A 91 11.27 -8.31 10.43
N GLY A 92 11.62 -9.60 10.43
CA GLY A 92 11.33 -10.58 11.49
C GLY A 92 10.46 -11.72 10.99
#